data_AF-A0A318RBV0-F1
#
_entry.id   AF-A0A318RBV0-F1
#
_cell.length_a   1.000
_cell.length_b   1.000
_cell.length_c   1.000
_cell.angle_alpha   90.00
_cell.angle_beta   90.00
_cell.angle_gamma   90.00
#
_symmetry.space_group_name_H-M   'P 1'
#
loop_
_entity.id
_entity.type
_entity.pdbx_description
1 polymer ?
#
loop_
_entity_poly.entity_id
_entity_poly.type
_entity_poly.pdbx_seq_one_letter_code
_entity_poly.pdbx_strand_id
1 'polypeptide(L)'
;MNGGTTETIQNVNNPEERPICAYRRRMSTHTDKQQQDEQQNIAMVAEALAVRHADKPADTVASVVDDAYRRFDGQPIRDFVPLLVERRAQEQLGGLATSLPTSLDD
;
A
#
# COMPACT_ATOMS: atom_id res chain seq x y z
N MET A 1 -55.07 -9.07 34.74
CA MET A 1 -53.86 -8.23 34.83
C MET A 1 -52.88 -8.74 33.79
N ASN A 2 -52.93 -8.18 32.57
CA ASN A 2 -52.05 -8.57 31.47
C ASN A 2 -51.24 -7.34 31.09
N GLY A 3 -50.02 -7.24 31.60
CA GLY A 3 -49.05 -6.21 31.23
C GLY A 3 -47.95 -6.86 30.40
N GLY A 4 -48.16 -6.97 29.10
CA GLY A 4 -47.10 -7.27 28.15
C GLY A 4 -46.60 -5.96 27.54
N THR A 5 -45.29 -5.73 27.58
CA THR A 5 -44.57 -4.81 26.68
C THR A 5 -43.08 -5.17 26.74
N THR A 6 -42.68 -6.14 25.92
CA THR A 6 -41.88 -5.94 24.69
C THR A 6 -40.41 -5.61 24.97
N GLU A 7 -39.59 -6.67 24.91
CA GLU A 7 -38.15 -6.60 24.64
C GLU A 7 -37.88 -5.50 23.60
N THR A 8 -37.19 -4.45 24.02
CA THR A 8 -36.56 -3.53 23.08
C THR A 8 -35.30 -4.21 22.59
N ILE A 9 -35.44 -5.05 21.56
CA ILE A 9 -34.31 -5.49 20.74
C ILE A 9 -33.72 -4.22 20.14
N GLN A 10 -32.56 -3.80 20.63
CA GLN A 10 -31.80 -2.69 20.08
C GLN A 10 -31.44 -3.03 18.64
N ASN A 11 -32.12 -2.37 17.71
CA ASN A 11 -31.88 -2.52 16.28
C ASN A 11 -30.53 -1.89 15.92
N VAL A 12 -29.46 -2.67 16.03
CA VAL A 12 -28.07 -2.31 15.65
C VAL A 12 -27.87 -2.07 14.14
N ASN A 13 -28.95 -1.97 13.36
CA ASN A 13 -28.90 -1.80 11.90
C ASN A 13 -29.36 -0.42 11.41
N ASN A 14 -29.49 0.60 12.27
CA ASN A 14 -29.77 1.98 11.82
C ASN A 14 -28.59 2.53 10.98
N PRO A 15 -28.76 2.85 9.68
CA PRO A 15 -27.65 3.23 8.79
C PRO A 15 -27.26 4.71 8.87
N GLU A 16 -28.01 5.55 9.58
CA GLU A 16 -27.94 7.01 9.49
C GLU A 16 -26.89 7.66 10.44
N GLU A 17 -26.30 6.91 11.36
CA GLU A 17 -25.35 7.43 12.38
C GLU A 17 -23.90 6.96 12.15
N ARG A 18 -23.40 7.05 10.91
CA ARG A 18 -22.01 6.70 10.61
C ARG A 18 -21.13 7.96 10.63
N PRO A 19 -20.13 8.07 11.53
CA PRO A 19 -19.13 9.12 11.40
C PRO A 19 -18.36 8.93 10.10
N ILE A 20 -17.92 10.02 9.48
CA ILE A 20 -17.21 10.03 8.18
C ILE A 20 -15.91 9.17 8.25
N CYS A 21 -15.42 8.81 9.44
CA CYS A 21 -14.30 7.89 9.65
C CYS A 21 -14.66 6.37 9.62
N ALA A 22 -15.92 5.97 9.39
CA ALA A 22 -16.36 4.57 9.41
C ALA A 22 -16.32 3.87 8.04
N TYR A 23 -15.31 4.12 7.21
CA TYR A 23 -15.11 3.34 5.99
C TYR A 23 -14.38 2.02 6.30
N ARG A 24 -15.10 1.00 6.78
CA ARG A 24 -14.88 -0.39 6.30
C ARG A 24 -15.99 -1.37 6.70
N ARG A 25 -17.09 -1.31 5.95
CA ARG A 25 -17.98 -2.45 5.73
C ARG A 25 -17.27 -3.43 4.78
N ARG A 26 -17.02 -4.66 5.25
CA ARG A 26 -16.78 -5.92 4.52
C ARG A 26 -16.58 -5.79 2.99
N MET A 27 -15.32 -5.87 2.54
CA MET A 27 -14.89 -6.24 1.18
C MET A 27 -13.70 -7.19 1.32
N SER A 28 -13.96 -8.49 1.49
CA SER A 28 -12.97 -9.48 1.96
C SER A 28 -12.19 -10.20 0.84
N THR A 29 -12.48 -9.94 -0.43
CA THR A 29 -11.79 -10.62 -1.57
C THR A 29 -10.96 -9.67 -2.42
N HIS A 30 -11.40 -8.41 -2.58
CA HIS A 30 -10.65 -7.42 -3.35
C HIS A 30 -9.34 -7.04 -2.67
N THR A 31 -9.35 -6.89 -1.33
CA THR A 31 -8.14 -6.53 -0.59
C THR A 31 -7.13 -7.68 -0.53
N ASP A 32 -7.57 -8.93 -0.44
CA ASP A 32 -6.67 -10.10 -0.43
C ASP A 32 -5.97 -10.25 -1.79
N LYS A 33 -6.74 -10.19 -2.88
CA LYS A 33 -6.19 -10.18 -4.23
C LYS A 33 -5.25 -8.99 -4.47
N GLN A 34 -5.64 -7.77 -4.04
CA GLN A 34 -4.78 -6.60 -4.14
C GLN A 34 -3.48 -6.75 -3.36
N GLN A 35 -3.50 -7.39 -2.17
CA GLN A 35 -2.29 -7.64 -1.39
C GLN A 35 -1.36 -8.65 -2.09
N GLN A 36 -1.93 -9.70 -2.71
CA GLN A 36 -1.14 -10.66 -3.49
C GLN A 36 -0.53 -10.00 -4.73
N ASP A 37 -1.32 -9.25 -5.50
CA ASP A 37 -0.86 -8.52 -6.67
C ASP A 37 0.20 -7.47 -6.28
N GLU A 38 0.02 -6.77 -5.14
CA GLU A 38 0.98 -5.83 -4.56
C GLU A 38 2.32 -6.51 -4.21
N GLN A 39 2.29 -7.65 -3.52
CA GLN A 39 3.51 -8.41 -3.18
C GLN A 39 4.26 -8.88 -4.42
N GLN A 40 3.54 -9.36 -5.44
CA GLN A 40 4.14 -9.76 -6.72
C GLN A 40 4.80 -8.57 -7.42
N ASN A 41 4.12 -7.42 -7.47
CA ASN A 41 4.68 -6.21 -8.06
C ASN A 41 5.92 -5.72 -7.30
N ILE A 42 5.93 -5.82 -5.96
CA ILE A 42 7.10 -5.45 -5.13
C ILE A 42 8.28 -6.38 -5.39
N ALA A 43 8.03 -7.69 -5.52
CA ALA A 43 9.09 -8.64 -5.86
C ALA A 43 9.73 -8.32 -7.22
N MET A 44 8.90 -7.99 -8.23
CA MET A 44 9.40 -7.54 -9.54
C MET A 44 10.20 -6.24 -9.46
N VAL A 45 9.75 -5.28 -8.65
CA VAL A 45 10.49 -4.03 -8.39
C VAL A 45 11.84 -4.31 -7.74
N ALA A 46 11.89 -5.20 -6.74
CA ALA A 46 13.14 -5.57 -6.08
C ALA A 46 14.15 -6.20 -7.05
N GLU A 47 13.68 -7.09 -7.93
CA GLU A 47 14.50 -7.70 -8.98
C GLU A 47 15.00 -6.64 -9.97
N ALA A 48 14.12 -5.76 -10.45
CA ALA A 48 14.49 -4.68 -11.37
C ALA A 48 15.53 -3.72 -10.76
N LEU A 49 15.38 -3.39 -9.47
CA LEU A 49 16.35 -2.57 -8.74
C LEU A 49 17.67 -3.29 -8.52
N ALA A 50 17.66 -4.60 -8.25
CA ALA A 50 18.87 -5.39 -8.09
C ALA A 50 19.68 -5.44 -9.40
N VAL A 51 18.99 -5.57 -10.55
CA VAL A 51 19.63 -5.50 -11.87
C VAL A 51 20.16 -4.09 -12.15
N ARG A 52 19.38 -3.04 -11.86
CA ARG A 52 19.77 -1.64 -12.09
C ARG A 52 20.91 -1.18 -11.19
N HIS A 53 20.97 -1.70 -9.96
CA HIS A 53 21.99 -1.42 -8.97
C HIS A 53 22.90 -2.65 -8.76
N ALA A 54 23.39 -3.25 -9.84
CA ALA A 54 24.30 -4.41 -9.78
C ALA A 54 25.62 -4.15 -9.03
N ASP A 55 25.96 -2.88 -8.78
CA ASP A 55 27.09 -2.45 -7.94
C ASP A 55 26.84 -2.70 -6.43
N LYS A 56 25.58 -2.89 -6.04
CA LYS A 56 25.16 -3.11 -4.64
C LYS A 56 24.74 -4.57 -4.42
N PRO A 57 25.00 -5.13 -3.23
CA PRO A 57 24.56 -6.48 -2.91
C PRO A 57 23.03 -6.57 -2.88
N ALA A 58 22.49 -7.67 -3.38
CA ALA A 58 21.05 -7.91 -3.48
C ALA A 58 20.34 -7.82 -2.12
N ASP A 59 20.97 -8.27 -1.03
CA ASP A 59 20.44 -8.13 0.33
C ASP A 59 20.22 -6.68 0.74
N THR A 60 21.10 -5.75 0.33
CA THR A 60 20.93 -4.32 0.61
C THR A 60 19.76 -3.74 -0.18
N VAL A 61 19.60 -4.14 -1.45
CA VAL A 61 18.46 -3.71 -2.26
C VAL A 61 17.15 -4.22 -1.67
N ALA A 62 17.10 -5.50 -1.28
CA ALA A 62 15.94 -6.12 -0.66
C ALA A 62 15.56 -5.43 0.67
N SER A 63 16.54 -5.14 1.54
CA SER A 63 16.31 -4.43 2.80
C SER A 63 15.73 -3.03 2.56
N VAL A 64 16.25 -2.29 1.58
CA VAL A 64 15.77 -0.94 1.26
C VAL A 64 14.34 -0.96 0.71
N VAL A 65 14.00 -1.97 -0.10
CA VAL A 65 12.65 -2.17 -0.62
C VAL A 65 11.68 -2.53 0.50
N ASP A 66 12.07 -3.42 1.42
CA ASP A 66 11.25 -3.79 2.59
C ASP A 66 10.99 -2.58 3.51
N ASP A 67 12.03 -1.81 3.84
CA ASP A 67 11.91 -0.60 4.65
C ASP A 67 11.00 0.45 3.98
N ALA A 68 11.09 0.60 2.66
CA ALA A 68 10.21 1.48 1.90
C ALA A 68 8.76 0.96 1.88
N TYR A 69 8.55 -0.35 1.80
CA TYR A 69 7.24 -0.99 1.80
C TYR A 69 6.52 -0.86 3.14
N ARG A 70 7.22 -1.15 4.25
CA ARG A 70 6.67 -1.07 5.62
C ARG A 70 6.15 0.31 5.98
N ARG A 71 6.65 1.37 5.34
CA ARG A 71 6.15 2.73 5.51
C ARG A 71 4.67 2.90 5.11
N PHE A 72 4.17 2.01 4.26
CA PHE A 72 2.78 2.04 3.81
C PHE A 72 1.87 1.11 4.61
N ASP A 73 2.37 0.40 5.63
CA ASP A 73 1.58 -0.46 6.50
C ASP A 73 0.38 0.30 7.10
N GLY A 74 -0.78 -0.38 7.18
CA GLY A 74 -2.03 0.20 7.70
C GLY A 74 -2.83 1.12 6.76
N GLN A 75 -2.29 1.55 5.60
CA GLN A 75 -3.04 2.31 4.60
C GLN A 75 -4.14 1.46 3.90
N PRO A 76 -5.36 2.02 3.68
CA PRO A 76 -6.48 1.30 3.06
C PRO A 76 -6.46 1.29 1.53
N ILE A 77 -5.75 2.22 0.88
CA ILE A 77 -5.60 2.31 -0.59
C ILE A 77 -4.13 2.01 -0.92
N ARG A 78 -3.89 0.97 -1.73
CA ARG A 78 -2.54 0.43 -1.97
C ARG A 78 -2.12 0.31 -3.44
N ASP A 79 -2.97 0.73 -4.37
CA ASP A 79 -2.70 0.60 -5.82
C ASP A 79 -1.42 1.30 -6.28
N PHE A 80 -0.97 2.32 -5.53
CA PHE A 80 0.23 3.10 -5.84
C PHE A 80 1.43 2.73 -4.98
N VAL A 81 1.30 1.78 -4.03
CA VAL A 81 2.41 1.38 -3.15
C VAL A 81 3.61 0.86 -3.95
N PRO A 82 3.45 -0.03 -4.97
CA PRO A 82 4.60 -0.52 -5.73
C PRO A 82 5.45 0.61 -6.36
N LEU A 83 4.80 1.61 -6.96
CA LEU A 83 5.47 2.75 -7.59
C LEU A 83 6.18 3.65 -6.56
N LEU A 84 5.55 3.86 -5.40
CA LEU A 84 6.12 4.69 -4.34
C LEU A 84 7.30 4.00 -3.64
N VAL A 85 7.26 2.67 -3.53
CA VAL A 85 8.35 1.84 -3.02
C VAL A 85 9.52 1.88 -3.98
N GLU A 86 9.29 1.67 -5.28
CA GLU A 86 10.31 1.74 -6.31
C GLU A 86 11.05 3.08 -6.26
N ARG A 87 10.31 4.19 -6.31
CA ARG A 87 10.90 5.53 -6.27
C ARG A 87 11.74 5.77 -5.02
N ARG A 88 11.24 5.38 -3.85
CA ARG A 88 11.97 5.54 -2.58
C ARG A 88 13.22 4.68 -2.53
N ALA A 89 13.17 3.47 -3.06
CA ALA A 89 14.32 2.60 -3.11
C ALA A 89 15.39 3.17 -4.06
N GLN A 90 14.99 3.75 -5.21
CA GLN A 90 15.92 4.46 -6.10
C GLN A 90 16.58 5.66 -5.40
N GLU A 91 15.79 6.49 -4.72
CA GLU A 91 16.29 7.64 -3.96
C GLU A 91 17.29 7.20 -2.87
N GLN A 92 16.99 6.13 -2.12
CA GLN A 92 17.87 5.60 -1.06
C GLN A 92 19.14 4.92 -1.59
N LEU A 93 19.05 4.25 -2.74
CA LEU A 93 20.21 3.61 -3.39
C LEU A 93 21.11 4.60 -4.13
N GLY A 94 20.79 5.91 -4.09
CA GLY A 94 21.58 6.97 -4.73
C GLY A 94 21.32 7.07 -6.23
N GLY A 95 20.28 6.40 -6.73
CA GLY A 95 19.75 6.64 -8.07
C GLY A 95 19.05 7.99 -8.07
N LEU A 96 19.80 9.06 -8.32
CA LEU A 96 19.20 10.33 -8.70
C LEU A 96 18.28 10.05 -9.89
N ALA A 97 16.96 10.10 -9.67
CA ALA A 97 15.96 10.29 -10.72
C ALA A 97 16.06 11.73 -11.28
N THR A 98 17.29 12.14 -11.55
CA THR A 98 17.71 13.39 -12.14
C THR A 98 18.73 13.02 -13.20
N SER A 99 18.32 12.20 -14.17
CA SER A 99 18.63 12.62 -15.53
C SER A 99 17.87 13.92 -15.71
N LEU A 100 18.53 15.05 -15.40
CA LEU A 100 18.21 16.31 -16.04
C LEU A 100 17.97 16.00 -17.52
N PRO A 101 16.95 16.57 -18.19
CA PRO A 101 17.00 16.58 -19.64
C PRO A 101 18.35 17.20 -19.99
N THR A 102 19.28 16.41 -20.51
CA THR A 102 20.47 16.94 -21.17
C THR A 102 19.89 17.96 -22.12
N SER A 103 20.15 19.24 -21.82
CA SER A 103 19.71 20.34 -22.66
C SER A 103 19.97 19.91 -24.09
N LEU A 104 18.92 20.02 -24.91
CA LEU A 104 19.01 19.95 -26.35
C LEU A 104 20.19 20.85 -26.72
N ASP A 105 21.35 20.26 -27.02
CA ASP A 105 22.51 21.01 -27.45
C ASP A 105 22.12 21.74 -28.75
N ASP A 106 22.46 23.03 -28.78
CA ASP A 106 22.11 24.10 -29.73
C ASP A 106 22.03 23.72 -31.22
#